data_AF-A0A832Y558-F1
#
_entry.id   AF-A0A832Y558-F1
#
_cell.length_a   1.000
_cell.length_b   1.000
_cell.length_c   1.000
_cell.angle_alpha   90.00
_cell.angle_beta   90.00
_cell.angle_gamma   90.00
#
_symmetry.space_group_name_H-M   'P 1'
#
loop_
_entity.id
_entity.type
_entity.pdbx_description
1 polymer ?
#
loop_
_entity_poly.entity_id
_entity_poly.type
_entity_poly.pdbx_seq_one_letter_code
_entity_poly.pdbx_strand_id
1 'polypeptide(L)' 'MKTKERTVFRGRIVGCRRCGRKRGIVRRYKLHLCRQCFRDKATILGFKKYS' A
#
# COMPACT_ATOMS: atom_id res chain seq x y z
N MET A 1 -18.94 17.74 18.96
CA MET A 1 -18.36 17.39 17.63
C MET A 1 -18.61 15.92 17.35
N LYS A 2 -19.61 15.55 16.53
CA LYS A 2 -19.79 14.15 16.12
C LYS A 2 -18.75 13.80 15.05
N THR A 3 -17.69 13.13 15.44
CA THR A 3 -16.69 12.59 14.51
C THR A 3 -17.39 11.54 13.65
N LYS A 4 -17.65 11.84 12.37
CA LYS A 4 -18.21 10.86 11.43
C LYS A 4 -17.31 9.63 11.39
N GLU A 5 -17.85 8.49 11.81
CA GLU A 5 -17.18 7.21 11.68
C GLU A 5 -16.94 6.94 10.20
N ARG A 6 -15.68 6.67 9.84
CA ARG A 6 -15.27 6.51 8.45
C ARG A 6 -15.65 5.11 7.99
N THR A 7 -16.77 5.01 7.26
CA THR A 7 -17.31 3.75 6.74
C THR A 7 -16.48 3.12 5.63
N VAL A 8 -15.54 3.86 5.01
CA VAL A 8 -14.83 3.40 3.81
C VAL A 8 -13.36 3.08 4.09
N PHE A 9 -12.94 1.85 3.75
CA PHE A 9 -11.58 1.34 3.91
C PHE A 9 -10.60 2.06 2.94
N ARG A 10 -10.16 3.26 3.32
CA ARG A 10 -9.15 4.02 2.57
C ARG A 10 -7.74 3.54 2.93
N GLY A 11 -6.85 3.45 1.95
CA GLY A 11 -5.45 3.04 2.15
C GLY A 11 -4.69 3.91 3.17
N ARG A 12 -5.15 5.16 3.38
CA ARG A 12 -4.64 6.06 4.43
C ARG A 12 -4.94 5.57 5.86
N ILE A 13 -5.95 4.73 6.04
CA ILE A 13 -6.36 4.18 7.34
C ILE A 13 -5.48 2.98 7.70
N VAL A 14 -5.34 2.02 6.78
CA VAL A 14 -4.58 0.76 7.00
C VAL A 14 -3.07 0.96 6.92
N GLY A 15 -2.60 1.86 6.05
CA GLY A 15 -1.17 1.98 5.77
C GLY A 15 -0.62 0.82 4.93
N CYS A 16 0.68 0.84 4.70
CA CYS A 16 1.41 -0.29 4.09
C CYS A 16 1.48 -1.46 5.07
N ARG A 17 1.24 -2.69 4.58
CA ARG A 17 1.33 -3.93 5.38
C ARG A 17 2.69 -4.18 6.02
N ARG A 18 3.77 -3.66 5.45
CA ARG A 18 5.15 -3.85 5.93
C ARG A 18 5.68 -2.67 6.73
N CYS A 19 5.50 -1.45 6.19
CA CYS A 19 6.17 -0.24 6.67
C CYS A 19 5.23 0.69 7.46
N GLY A 20 3.92 0.41 7.54
CA GLY A 20 2.92 1.28 8.18
C GLY A 20 2.71 2.64 7.50
N ARG A 21 3.52 3.00 6.50
CA ARG A 21 3.46 4.29 5.80
C ARG A 21 2.12 4.46 5.08
N LYS A 22 1.47 5.59 5.35
CA LYS A 22 0.13 5.94 4.80
C LYS A 22 0.18 6.63 3.43
N ARG A 23 1.38 6.97 2.93
CA ARG A 23 1.61 7.69 1.66
C ARG A 23 2.22 6.77 0.61
N GLY A 24 1.79 6.91 -0.64
CA GLY A 24 2.35 6.18 -1.79
C GLY A 24 2.17 4.67 -1.69
N ILE A 25 0.95 4.22 -1.41
CA ILE A 25 0.58 2.80 -1.32
C ILE A 25 0.13 2.29 -2.70
N VAL A 26 0.78 1.22 -3.15
CA VAL A 26 0.37 0.42 -4.30
C VAL A 26 -0.84 -0.42 -3.88
N ARG A 27 -2.02 -0.07 -4.40
CA ARG A 27 -3.30 -0.76 -4.11
C ARG A 27 -3.68 -1.78 -5.19
N ARG A 28 -3.00 -1.74 -6.34
CA ARG A 28 -3.18 -2.72 -7.41
C ARG A 28 -2.78 -4.11 -6.93
N TYR A 29 -3.44 -5.13 -7.49
CA TYR A 29 -3.18 -6.55 -7.19
C TYR A 29 -3.31 -6.91 -5.70
N LYS A 30 -4.09 -6.14 -4.92
CA LYS A 30 -4.29 -6.34 -3.47
C LYS A 30 -2.99 -6.35 -2.65
N LEU A 31 -1.89 -5.80 -3.16
CA LEU A 31 -0.57 -5.83 -2.51
C LEU A 31 -0.52 -4.97 -1.23
N HIS A 32 -1.19 -3.81 -1.22
CA HIS A 32 -1.21 -2.89 -0.06
C HIS A 32 0.20 -2.57 0.48
N LEU A 33 1.17 -2.35 -0.42
CA LEU A 33 2.57 -2.05 -0.08
C LEU A 33 2.91 -0.60 -0.42
N CYS A 34 3.76 0.03 0.39
CA CYS A 34 4.35 1.32 0.06
C CYS A 34 5.34 1.16 -1.11
N ARG A 35 5.47 2.18 -1.97
CA ARG A 35 6.33 2.15 -3.18
C ARG A 35 7.78 1.66 -2.93
N GLN A 36 8.31 1.97 -1.75
CA GLN A 36 9.65 1.52 -1.32
C GLN A 36 9.65 0.02 -1.06
N CYS A 37 8.77 -0.47 -0.18
CA CYS A 37 8.64 -1.91 0.08
C CYS A 37 8.23 -2.73 -1.14
N PHE A 38 7.48 -2.13 -2.07
CA PHE A 38 7.14 -2.78 -3.33
C PHE A 38 8.40 -2.98 -4.18
N ARG A 39 9.30 -2.00 -4.31
CA ARG A 39 10.57 -2.17 -5.02
C ARG A 39 11.43 -3.28 -4.43
N ASP A 40 11.52 -3.36 -3.10
CA ASP A 40 12.33 -4.39 -2.43
C ASP A 40 11.79 -5.80 -2.66
N LYS A 41 10.45 -5.94 -2.72
CA LYS A 41 9.78 -7.24 -2.92
C LYS A 41 9.45 -7.54 -4.38
N ALA A 42 9.59 -6.58 -5.30
CA ALA A 42 9.19 -6.72 -6.70
C ALA A 42 9.87 -7.93 -7.34
N THR A 43 11.17 -8.10 -7.11
CA THR A 43 11.97 -9.22 -7.64
C THR A 43 11.49 -10.57 -7.12
N ILE A 44 11.18 -10.67 -5.83
CA ILE A 44 10.69 -11.90 -5.18
C ILE A 44 9.27 -12.24 -5.66
N LEU A 45 8.45 -11.22 -5.90
CA LEU A 45 7.09 -11.36 -6.43
C LEU A 45 7.06 -11.69 -7.93
N GLY A 46 8.21 -11.78 -8.60
CA GLY A 46 8.31 -12.08 -10.02
C GLY A 46 8.06 -10.89 -10.95
N PHE A 47 8.00 -9.67 -10.43
CA PHE A 47 7.92 -8.49 -11.29
C PHE A 47 9.28 -8.24 -11.95
N LYS A 48 9.28 -8.23 -13.29
CA LYS A 48 10.42 -7.85 -14.11
C LYS A 48 10.20 -6.44 -14.66
N LYS A 49 11.26 -5.64 -14.68
CA LYS A 49 11.26 -4.33 -15.33
C LYS A 49 11.50 -4.54 -16.82
N TYR A 50 10.47 -4.38 -17.62
CA TYR A 50 10.60 -4.19 -19.07
C TYR A 50 10.62 -2.68 -19.28
N SER A 51 11.68 -2.19 -19.95
CA SER A 51 12.00 -0.76 -19.99
C SER A 51 10.92 0.06 -20.67
#